data_AF-W7CUL6-F1
#
_entry.id   AF-W7CUL6-F1
#
_cell.length_a   1.000
_cell.length_b   1.000
_cell.length_c   1.000
_cell.angle_alpha   90.00
_cell.angle_beta   90.00
_cell.angle_gamma   90.00
#
_symmetry.space_group_name_H-M   'P 1'
#
loop_
_entity.id
_entity.type
_entity.pdbx_description
1 polymer ?
#
loop_
_entity_poly.entity_id
_entity_poly.type
_entity_poly.pdbx_seq_one_letter_code
_entity_poly.pdbx_strand_id
1 'polypeptide(L)'
;MNIKKQMGMVISLLIVLGSGLQPVAASEFNFAVEPQKPSNQIDQKKGYFDLKVTPGQTQQLTIMLKNATNKAVTIQPKIAATTTSSSGVVEYGPSKKKK
;
A
#
# COMPACT_ATOMS: atom_id res chain seq x y z
N MET A 1 4.08 51.75 -26.48
CA MET A 1 4.40 50.31 -26.59
C MET A 1 3.48 49.69 -27.63
N ASN A 2 4.02 49.07 -28.69
CA ASN A 2 3.22 48.67 -29.86
C ASN A 2 2.21 47.58 -29.50
N ILE A 3 0.95 47.76 -29.92
CA ILE A 3 -0.17 46.84 -29.64
C ILE A 3 0.14 45.38 -30.01
N LYS A 4 0.91 45.17 -31.09
CA LYS A 4 1.37 43.83 -31.52
C LYS A 4 2.30 43.15 -30.50
N LYS A 5 3.14 43.94 -29.81
CA LYS A 5 4.08 43.44 -28.78
C LYS A 5 3.33 43.11 -27.47
N GLN A 6 2.33 43.92 -27.11
CA GLN A 6 1.46 43.66 -25.96
C GLN A 6 0.63 42.38 -26.16
N MET A 7 0.07 42.21 -27.36
CA MET A 7 -0.73 41.04 -27.70
C MET A 7 0.09 39.74 -27.68
N GLY A 8 1.33 39.79 -28.18
CA GLY A 8 2.26 38.66 -28.08
C GLY A 8 2.61 38.27 -26.65
N MET A 9 2.77 39.26 -25.75
CA MET A 9 3.08 39.01 -24.34
C MET A 9 1.91 38.37 -23.60
N VAL A 10 0.67 38.83 -23.86
CA VAL A 10 -0.55 38.23 -23.30
C VAL A 10 -0.76 36.80 -23.78
N ILE A 11 -0.49 36.52 -25.07
CA ILE A 11 -0.57 35.16 -25.62
C ILE A 11 0.48 34.24 -24.97
N SER A 12 1.72 34.70 -24.79
CA SER A 12 2.75 33.90 -24.10
C SER A 12 2.38 33.60 -22.65
N LEU A 13 1.73 34.55 -21.97
CA LEU A 13 1.30 34.39 -20.58
C LEU A 13 0.17 33.35 -20.46
N LEU A 14 -0.77 33.36 -21.42
CA LEU A 14 -1.86 32.39 -21.49
C LEU A 14 -1.37 30.96 -21.77
N ILE A 15 -0.31 30.80 -22.58
CA ILE A 15 0.28 29.48 -22.87
C ILE A 15 0.99 28.89 -21.64
N VAL A 16 1.67 29.73 -20.85
CA VAL A 16 2.33 29.32 -19.60
C VAL A 16 1.31 29.00 -18.51
N LEU A 17 0.18 29.71 -18.45
CA LEU A 17 -0.91 29.42 -17.52
C LEU A 17 -1.68 28.14 -17.87
N GLY A 18 -1.79 27.79 -19.16
CA GLY A 18 -2.51 26.59 -19.61
C GLY A 18 -1.77 25.27 -19.40
N SER A 19 -0.46 25.28 -19.13
CA SER A 19 0.37 24.07 -19.05
C SER A 19 0.41 23.42 -17.64
N GLY A 20 -0.24 24.01 -16.64
CA GLY A 20 -0.20 23.55 -15.24
C GLY A 20 -1.22 22.47 -14.83
N LEU A 21 -2.13 22.06 -15.72
CA LEU A 21 -3.21 21.12 -15.38
C LEU A 21 -2.91 19.72 -15.93
N GLN A 22 -1.89 19.06 -15.39
CA GLN A 22 -1.71 17.62 -15.61
C GLN A 22 -2.45 16.84 -14.51
N PRO A 23 -3.34 15.90 -14.86
CA PRO A 23 -3.96 15.03 -13.86
C PRO A 23 -2.86 14.17 -13.23
N VAL A 24 -2.61 14.38 -11.94
CA VAL A 24 -1.72 13.54 -11.14
C VAL A 24 -2.51 12.29 -10.74
N ALA A 25 -2.09 11.13 -11.23
CA ALA A 25 -2.61 9.85 -10.79
C ALA A 25 -1.77 9.36 -9.61
N ALA A 26 -2.35 9.37 -8.40
CA ALA A 26 -1.79 8.64 -7.27
C ALA A 26 -2.20 7.16 -7.40
N SER A 27 -1.25 6.25 -7.20
CA SER A 27 -1.57 4.82 -7.12
C SER A 27 -2.32 4.57 -5.81
N GLU A 28 -3.65 4.50 -5.88
CA GLU A 28 -4.48 4.11 -4.75
C GLU A 28 -4.46 2.59 -4.57
N PHE A 29 -4.38 2.13 -3.33
CA PHE A 29 -4.60 0.73 -3.01
C PHE A 29 -6.09 0.40 -3.19
N ASN A 30 -6.40 -0.57 -4.06
CA ASN A 30 -7.79 -0.95 -4.37
C ASN A 30 -8.50 -1.69 -3.21
N PHE A 31 -7.76 -2.10 -2.19
CA PHE A 31 -8.30 -2.76 -1.02
C PHE A 31 -7.48 -2.44 0.24
N ALA A 32 -8.10 -2.59 1.40
CA ALA A 32 -7.43 -2.51 2.70
C ALA A 32 -7.54 -3.84 3.45
N VAL A 33 -6.53 -4.14 4.25
CA VAL A 33 -6.44 -5.33 5.10
C VAL A 33 -6.29 -4.88 6.55
N GLU A 34 -7.17 -5.36 7.42
CA GLU A 34 -7.12 -5.05 8.84
C GLU A 34 -7.14 -6.33 9.69
N PRO A 35 -6.04 -6.66 10.40
CA PRO A 35 -6.03 -7.77 11.35
C PRO A 35 -7.04 -7.56 12.47
N GLN A 36 -7.93 -8.52 12.69
CA GLN A 36 -8.82 -8.52 13.86
C GLN A 36 -8.02 -9.06 15.06
N LYS A 37 -7.52 -8.14 15.89
CA LYS A 37 -6.53 -8.43 16.94
C LYS A 37 -7.18 -9.26 18.08
N PRO A 38 -6.68 -10.48 18.35
CA PRO A 38 -7.18 -11.30 19.45
C PRO A 38 -6.65 -10.81 20.81
N SER A 39 -7.18 -11.38 21.89
CA SER A 39 -6.81 -11.00 23.27
C SER A 39 -5.35 -11.28 23.64
N ASN A 40 -4.69 -12.22 22.95
CA ASN A 40 -3.27 -12.56 23.14
C ASN A 40 -2.32 -11.75 22.25
N GLN A 41 -2.78 -10.71 21.55
CA GLN A 41 -1.92 -9.75 20.86
C GLN A 41 -1.08 -8.97 21.89
N ILE A 42 0.24 -8.98 21.70
CA ILE A 42 1.24 -8.35 22.58
C ILE A 42 1.14 -6.83 22.49
N ASP A 43 1.16 -6.29 21.26
CA ASP A 43 1.04 -4.85 21.01
C ASP A 43 -0.14 -4.56 20.09
N GLN A 44 -1.16 -3.93 20.66
CA GLN A 44 -2.39 -3.54 19.97
C GLN A 44 -2.16 -2.43 18.93
N LYS A 45 -1.00 -1.75 18.91
CA LYS A 45 -0.70 -0.68 17.95
C LYS A 45 -0.11 -1.20 16.64
N LYS A 46 0.37 -2.44 16.61
CA LYS A 46 0.98 -3.02 15.41
C LYS A 46 -0.06 -3.29 14.31
N GLY A 47 0.34 -3.10 13.07
CA GLY A 47 -0.47 -3.38 11.87
C GLY A 47 -0.44 -4.84 11.43
N TYR A 48 0.16 -5.73 12.22
CA TYR A 48 0.27 -7.17 11.98
C TYR A 48 0.03 -7.95 13.28
N PHE A 49 -0.22 -9.25 13.16
CA PHE A 49 -0.38 -10.14 14.31
C PHE A 49 0.96 -10.32 15.05
N ASP A 50 1.00 -9.90 16.31
CA ASP A 50 2.13 -10.07 17.22
C ASP A 50 1.60 -10.79 18.46
N LEU A 51 1.61 -12.12 18.42
CA LEU A 51 0.81 -12.94 19.32
C LEU A 51 1.68 -13.62 20.38
N LYS A 52 1.25 -13.54 21.63
CA LYS A 52 1.77 -14.38 22.71
C LYS A 52 1.16 -15.77 22.58
N VAL A 53 1.99 -16.76 22.28
CA VAL A 53 1.56 -18.14 22.03
C VAL A 53 2.39 -19.13 22.86
N THR A 54 1.82 -20.30 23.13
CA THR A 54 2.55 -21.45 23.67
C THR A 54 2.86 -22.47 22.57
N PRO A 55 3.92 -23.30 22.73
CA PRO A 55 4.23 -24.35 21.76
C PRO A 55 3.02 -25.29 21.53
N GLY A 56 2.68 -25.54 20.27
CA GLY A 56 1.56 -26.41 19.89
C GLY A 56 0.17 -25.75 19.96
N GLN A 57 0.06 -24.49 20.37
CA GLN A 57 -1.21 -23.77 20.40
C GLN A 57 -1.75 -23.52 18.97
N THR A 58 -3.00 -23.91 18.75
CA THR A 58 -3.76 -23.56 17.54
C THR A 58 -4.75 -22.45 17.86
N GLN A 59 -4.85 -21.45 16.98
CA GLN A 59 -5.85 -20.37 17.08
C GLN A 59 -6.31 -19.97 15.68
N GLN A 60 -7.58 -19.55 15.57
CA GLN A 60 -8.11 -18.97 14.35
C GLN A 60 -7.80 -17.47 14.33
N LEU A 61 -7.27 -16.98 13.22
CA LEU A 61 -7.03 -15.56 12.99
C LEU A 61 -7.98 -15.04 11.93
N THR A 62 -8.53 -13.85 12.19
CA THR A 62 -9.50 -13.21 11.29
C THR A 62 -8.91 -11.92 10.75
N ILE A 63 -9.07 -11.68 9.46
CA ILE A 63 -8.73 -10.41 8.82
C ILE A 63 -10.00 -9.82 8.22
N MET A 64 -10.14 -8.51 8.35
CA MET A 64 -11.17 -7.76 7.64
C MET A 64 -10.59 -7.24 6.33
N LEU A 65 -11.28 -7.49 5.23
CA LEU A 65 -10.92 -7.02 3.90
C LEU A 65 -11.96 -5.98 3.46
N LYS A 66 -11.48 -4.80 3.06
CA LYS A 66 -12.33 -3.73 2.53
C LYS A 66 -11.99 -3.52 1.07
N ASN A 67 -12.97 -3.66 0.18
CA ASN A 67 -12.87 -3.19 -1.20
C ASN A 67 -13.04 -1.66 -1.18
N ALA A 68 -12.02 -0.92 -1.62
CA ALA A 68 -12.03 0.55 -1.64
C ALA A 68 -12.58 1.11 -2.96
N THR A 69 -13.02 0.24 -3.88
CA THR A 69 -13.45 0.61 -5.23
C THR A 69 -14.91 0.26 -5.47
N ASN A 70 -15.46 0.76 -6.58
CA ASN A 70 -16.78 0.38 -7.11
C ASN A 70 -16.71 -0.80 -8.09
N LYS A 71 -15.56 -1.47 -8.22
CA LYS A 71 -15.36 -2.61 -9.13
C LYS A 71 -15.11 -3.87 -8.32
N ALA A 72 -15.34 -5.02 -8.94
CA ALA A 72 -14.97 -6.30 -8.33
C ALA A 72 -13.45 -6.38 -8.13
N VAL A 73 -13.01 -6.80 -6.95
CA VAL A 73 -11.60 -7.02 -6.62
C VAL A 73 -11.42 -8.50 -6.22
N THR A 74 -10.55 -9.20 -6.94
CA THR A 74 -10.20 -10.59 -6.64
C THR A 74 -8.93 -10.63 -5.78
N ILE A 75 -9.01 -11.29 -4.62
CA ILE A 75 -7.89 -11.40 -3.67
C ILE A 75 -7.41 -12.86 -3.64
N GLN A 76 -6.09 -13.07 -3.72
CA GLN A 76 -5.45 -14.38 -3.66
C GLN A 76 -4.45 -14.41 -2.49
N PRO A 77 -4.89 -14.75 -1.27
CA PRO A 77 -4.00 -14.79 -0.13
C PRO A 77 -2.97 -15.91 -0.28
N LYS A 78 -1.71 -15.62 0.06
CA LYS A 78 -0.63 -16.61 0.13
C LYS A 78 0.00 -16.54 1.51
N ILE A 79 0.29 -17.71 2.08
CA ILE A 79 1.03 -17.82 3.33
C ILE A 79 2.47 -18.19 2.98
N ALA A 80 3.40 -17.40 3.50
CA ALA A 80 4.83 -17.66 3.36
C ALA A 80 5.51 -17.54 4.73
N ALA A 81 6.42 -18.46 5.02
CA ALA A 81 7.32 -18.28 6.15
C ALA A 81 8.25 -17.11 5.86
N THR A 82 8.45 -16.24 6.85
CA THR A 82 9.44 -15.16 6.76
C THR A 82 10.81 -15.74 7.08
N THR A 83 11.80 -15.50 6.21
CA THR A 83 13.18 -15.92 6.44
C THR A 83 14.12 -14.72 6.45
N THR A 84 15.32 -14.90 6.99
CA THR A 84 16.38 -13.90 6.89
C THR A 84 17.36 -14.32 5.79
N SER A 85 17.66 -13.39 4.88
CA SER A 85 18.68 -13.57 3.84
C SER A 85 20.08 -13.68 4.46
N SER A 86 21.08 -14.13 3.69
CA SER A 86 22.48 -14.12 4.13
C SER A 86 23.02 -12.71 4.42
N SER A 87 22.39 -11.67 3.86
CA SER A 87 22.71 -10.26 4.11
C SER A 87 21.96 -9.66 5.30
N GLY A 88 21.18 -10.45 6.05
CA GLY A 88 20.45 -9.98 7.23
C GLY A 88 19.13 -9.26 6.92
N VAL A 89 18.65 -9.32 5.67
CA VAL A 89 17.39 -8.71 5.24
C VAL A 89 16.24 -9.68 5.44
N VAL A 90 15.10 -9.19 5.90
CA VAL A 90 13.89 -9.99 6.07
C VAL A 90 13.25 -10.25 4.70
N GLU A 91 13.05 -11.53 4.38
CA GLU A 91 12.44 -11.99 3.14
C GLU A 91 11.02 -12.51 3.40
N TYR A 92 10.04 -11.86 2.77
CA TYR A 92 8.63 -12.23 2.82
C TYR A 92 8.26 -12.93 1.50
N GLY A 93 8.47 -14.25 1.42
CA GLY A 93 8.21 -15.01 0.20
C GLY A 93 8.45 -16.51 0.37
N PRO A 94 8.09 -17.33 -0.64
CA PRO A 94 8.33 -18.76 -0.58
C PRO A 94 9.83 -19.06 -0.46
N SER A 95 10.28 -19.41 0.73
CA SER A 95 11.67 -19.78 0.98
C SER A 95 11.87 -21.27 0.69
N LYS A 96 12.84 -21.63 -0.17
CA LYS A 96 13.24 -23.04 -0.40
C LYS A 96 14.10 -23.62 0.73
N LYS A 97 14.42 -22.84 1.76
CA LYS A 97 15.20 -23.31 2.90
C LYS A 97 14.33 -24.27 3.72
N LYS A 98 14.55 -25.57 3.53
CA LYS A 98 13.98 -26.61 4.40
C LYS A 98 14.52 -26.38 5.83
N LYS A 99 13.64 -26.57 6.82
CA LYS A 99 14.05 -26.80 8.21
C LYS A 99 14.96 -28.02 8.27
#